data_AF-A0A832FMY9-F1
#
_entry.id   AF-A0A832FMY9-F1
#
_cell.length_a   1.000
_cell.length_b   1.000
_cell.length_c   1.000
_cell.angle_alpha   90.00
_cell.angle_beta   90.00
_cell.angle_gamma   90.00
#
_symmetry.space_group_name_H-M   'P 1'
#
loop_
_entity.id
_entity.type
_entity.pdbx_description
1 polymer ?
#
loop_
_entity_poly.entity_id
_entity_poly.type
_entity_poly.pdbx_seq_one_letter_code
_entity_poly.pdbx_strand_id
1 'polypeptide(L)'
;MWLKLVASEDREKLIGIASQLRQLGAKVELREVVEWEKEERFVISGKLSELKKHKGREVSERALEWERRIEILREILSKGELSYEEFIEKFLSKEDSRRYESFKKLLNGEFEDLADQTEDMLKVKLLLDELEYFLHQNRFEIGEIIRGELPEDPEISIFSDTPIEGGKKIVLIDYFPVFELLVDT
;
A
#
# COMPACT_ATOMS: atom_id res chain seq x y z
N MET A 1 -4.12 -33.67 -24.58
CA MET A 1 -3.48 -33.23 -23.30
C MET A 1 -3.68 -31.73 -23.21
N TRP A 2 -4.19 -31.20 -22.10
CA TRP A 2 -4.49 -29.77 -22.00
C TRP A 2 -3.25 -28.95 -21.66
N LEU A 3 -2.93 -27.97 -22.50
CA LEU A 3 -1.81 -27.05 -22.33
C LEU A 3 -2.32 -25.65 -21.96
N LYS A 4 -1.79 -25.06 -20.88
CA LYS A 4 -2.01 -23.64 -20.53
C LYS A 4 -1.32 -22.77 -21.56
N LEU A 5 -2.11 -21.96 -22.26
CA LEU A 5 -1.63 -21.07 -23.31
C LEU A 5 -1.40 -19.66 -22.78
N VAL A 6 -2.31 -19.17 -21.93
CA VAL A 6 -2.24 -17.84 -21.28
C VAL A 6 -3.17 -17.79 -20.07
N ALA A 7 -2.83 -16.94 -19.09
CA ALA A 7 -3.73 -16.52 -18.00
C ALA A 7 -3.94 -15.00 -18.05
N SER A 8 -5.13 -14.52 -17.71
CA SER A 8 -5.44 -13.09 -17.63
C SER A 8 -6.67 -12.81 -16.76
N GLU A 9 -6.68 -11.67 -16.08
CA GLU A 9 -7.88 -11.11 -15.43
C GLU A 9 -8.94 -10.66 -16.45
N ASP A 10 -8.51 -10.30 -17.67
CA ASP A 10 -9.40 -9.88 -18.75
C ASP A 10 -10.01 -11.10 -19.46
N ARG A 11 -11.16 -11.52 -18.96
CA ARG A 11 -11.94 -12.63 -19.50
C ARG A 11 -12.36 -12.39 -20.96
N GLU A 12 -12.71 -11.17 -21.34
CA GLU A 12 -13.21 -10.89 -22.70
C GLU A 12 -12.11 -11.05 -23.74
N LYS A 13 -10.90 -10.57 -23.41
CA LYS A 13 -9.71 -10.79 -24.23
C LYS A 13 -9.45 -12.30 -24.45
N LEU A 14 -9.56 -13.11 -23.40
CA LEU A 14 -9.38 -14.55 -23.52
C LEU A 14 -10.49 -15.25 -24.31
N ILE A 15 -11.74 -14.79 -24.22
CA ILE A 15 -12.84 -15.26 -25.07
C ILE A 15 -12.53 -14.98 -26.55
N GLY A 16 -11.99 -13.79 -26.85
CA GLY A 16 -11.56 -13.43 -28.21
C GLY A 16 -10.52 -14.40 -28.77
N ILE A 17 -9.47 -14.69 -28.00
CA ILE A 17 -8.42 -15.65 -28.38
C ILE A 17 -9.01 -17.07 -28.50
N ALA A 18 -9.83 -17.50 -27.55
CA ALA A 18 -10.49 -18.81 -27.58
C ALA A 18 -11.35 -18.99 -28.84
N SER A 19 -12.06 -17.94 -29.27
CA SER A 19 -12.88 -17.96 -30.49
C SER A 19 -12.02 -18.17 -31.74
N GLN A 20 -10.90 -17.46 -31.87
CA GLN A 20 -9.97 -17.62 -32.98
C GLN A 20 -9.36 -19.02 -33.03
N LEU A 21 -8.96 -19.58 -31.89
CA LEU A 21 -8.43 -20.94 -31.80
C LEU A 21 -9.47 -22.01 -32.19
N ARG A 22 -10.74 -21.82 -31.78
CA ARG A 22 -11.84 -22.70 -32.21
C ARG A 22 -12.06 -22.66 -33.72
N GLN A 23 -11.94 -21.49 -34.34
CA GLN A 23 -12.03 -21.34 -35.80
C GLN A 23 -10.92 -22.10 -36.53
N LEU A 24 -9.75 -22.23 -35.90
CA LEU A 24 -8.62 -23.03 -36.40
C LEU A 24 -8.75 -24.54 -36.11
N GLY A 25 -9.87 -24.97 -35.51
CA GLY A 25 -10.15 -26.38 -35.19
C GLY A 25 -9.60 -26.85 -33.85
N ALA A 26 -9.03 -25.96 -33.03
CA ALA A 26 -8.53 -26.32 -31.71
C ALA A 26 -9.67 -26.46 -30.71
N LYS A 27 -9.58 -27.46 -29.82
CA LYS A 27 -10.48 -27.60 -28.68
C LYS A 27 -9.93 -26.78 -27.52
N VAL A 28 -10.73 -25.83 -27.04
CA VAL A 28 -10.29 -24.87 -26.00
C VAL A 28 -11.24 -24.82 -24.81
N GLU A 29 -10.69 -24.66 -23.63
CA GLU A 29 -11.39 -24.51 -22.35
C GLU A 29 -10.93 -23.21 -21.66
N LEU A 30 -11.88 -22.46 -21.10
CA LEU A 30 -11.58 -21.35 -20.20
C LEU A 30 -11.90 -21.80 -18.78
N ARG A 31 -10.93 -21.68 -17.88
CA ARG A 31 -11.08 -22.05 -16.47
C ARG A 31 -10.77 -20.88 -15.58
N GLU A 32 -11.64 -20.62 -14.62
CA GLU A 32 -11.33 -19.67 -13.55
C GLU A 32 -10.42 -20.34 -12.52
N VAL A 33 -9.32 -19.68 -12.18
CA VAL A 33 -8.37 -20.12 -11.17
C VAL A 33 -8.01 -18.93 -10.28
N VAL A 34 -7.52 -19.23 -9.09
CA VAL A 34 -6.92 -18.23 -8.21
C VAL A 34 -5.42 -18.32 -8.38
N GLU A 35 -4.82 -17.28 -8.96
CA GLU A 35 -3.37 -17.11 -8.89
C GLU A 35 -3.02 -16.42 -7.56
N TRP A 36 -1.79 -16.63 -7.11
CA TRP A 36 -1.27 -16.02 -5.91
C TRP A 36 0.10 -15.42 -6.17
N GLU A 37 0.32 -14.24 -5.63
CA GLU A 37 1.63 -13.59 -5.59
C GLU A 37 2.13 -13.57 -4.15
N LYS A 38 3.46 -13.65 -4.02
CA LYS A 38 4.12 -13.61 -2.72
C LYS A 38 5.10 -12.47 -2.69
N GLU A 39 4.87 -11.55 -1.76
CA GLU A 39 5.78 -10.47 -1.46
C GLU A 39 6.41 -10.72 -0.08
N GLU A 40 7.72 -10.58 0.00
CA GLU A 40 8.45 -10.68 1.26
C GLU A 40 8.86 -9.29 1.70
N ARG A 41 8.42 -8.88 2.89
CA ARG A 41 8.83 -7.62 3.50
C ARG A 41 9.45 -7.85 4.87
N PHE A 42 10.31 -6.96 5.30
CA PHE A 42 10.93 -6.98 6.62
C PHE A 42 10.40 -5.79 7.42
N VAL A 43 9.98 -6.06 8.65
CA VAL A 43 9.50 -5.03 9.57
C VAL A 43 10.35 -5.01 10.82
N ILE A 44 10.71 -3.82 11.28
CA ILE A 44 11.19 -3.61 12.65
C ILE A 44 10.23 -2.65 13.35
N SER A 45 9.79 -3.02 14.55
CA SER A 45 8.89 -2.23 15.38
C SER A 45 9.56 -1.96 16.72
N GLY A 46 9.37 -0.75 17.24
CA GLY A 46 9.94 -0.35 18.51
C GLY A 46 9.70 1.12 18.78
N LYS A 47 10.16 1.59 19.94
CA LYS A 47 10.03 3.01 20.29
C LYS A 47 10.87 3.87 19.36
N LEU A 48 10.38 5.06 19.02
CA LEU A 48 11.10 6.03 18.19
C LEU A 48 12.52 6.26 18.72
N SER A 49 12.66 6.48 20.03
CA SER A 49 13.96 6.75 20.66
C SER A 49 14.98 5.60 20.54
N GLU A 50 14.50 4.35 20.43
CA GLU A 50 15.31 3.15 20.26
C GLU A 50 15.71 2.98 18.79
N LEU A 51 14.76 3.12 17.87
CA LEU A 51 14.99 2.96 16.43
C LEU A 51 15.89 4.06 15.84
N LYS A 52 15.86 5.27 16.39
CA LYS A 52 16.82 6.33 16.05
C LYS A 52 18.28 5.98 16.36
N LYS A 53 18.52 5.05 17.29
CA LYS A 53 19.87 4.60 17.68
C LYS A 53 20.24 3.28 17.02
N HIS A 54 19.40 2.79 16.11
CA HIS A 54 19.63 1.53 15.42
C HIS A 54 20.89 1.62 14.56
N LYS A 55 21.68 0.53 14.51
CA LYS A 55 22.95 0.51 13.75
C LYS A 55 22.74 0.48 12.23
N GLY A 56 21.56 0.03 11.78
CA GLY A 56 21.16 0.04 10.39
C GLY A 56 20.83 1.46 9.91
N ARG A 57 21.57 1.95 8.91
CA ARG A 57 21.42 3.30 8.36
C ARG A 57 20.00 3.59 7.88
N GLU A 58 19.40 2.67 7.14
CA GLU A 58 18.03 2.78 6.63
C GLU A 58 17.00 2.93 7.76
N VAL A 59 17.11 2.11 8.82
CA VAL A 59 16.22 2.18 9.99
C VAL A 59 16.36 3.53 10.68
N SER A 60 17.59 4.01 10.88
CA SER A 60 17.83 5.31 11.50
C SER A 60 17.29 6.46 10.64
N GLU A 61 17.46 6.42 9.31
CA GLU A 61 16.95 7.45 8.39
C GLU A 61 15.41 7.46 8.40
N ARG A 62 14.77 6.30 8.31
CA ARG A 62 13.30 6.16 8.38
C ARG A 62 12.74 6.56 9.75
N ALA A 63 13.48 6.31 10.84
CA ALA A 63 13.09 6.77 12.18
C ALA A 63 13.15 8.31 12.28
N LEU A 64 14.10 8.97 11.62
CA LEU A 64 14.15 10.44 11.55
C LEU A 64 13.02 11.02 10.69
N GLU A 65 12.63 10.35 9.61
CA GLU A 65 11.42 10.71 8.85
C GLU A 65 10.17 10.64 9.74
N TRP A 66 10.04 9.57 10.52
CA TRP A 66 8.94 9.41 11.48
C TRP A 66 8.96 10.46 12.58
N GLU A 67 10.14 10.90 13.05
CA GLU A 67 10.24 12.00 14.02
C GLU A 67 9.58 13.28 13.48
N ARG A 68 9.88 13.67 12.24
CA ARG A 68 9.20 14.80 11.58
C ARG A 68 7.69 14.60 11.50
N ARG A 69 7.24 13.41 11.10
CA ARG A 69 5.80 13.10 11.01
C ARG A 69 5.11 13.17 12.36
N ILE A 70 5.77 12.70 13.42
CA ILE A 70 5.26 12.75 14.79
C ILE A 70 5.11 14.20 15.26
N GLU A 71 6.03 15.10 14.90
CA GLU A 71 5.85 16.54 15.17
C GLU A 71 4.60 17.10 14.49
N ILE A 72 4.38 16.76 13.21
CA ILE A 72 3.16 17.12 12.47
C ILE A 72 1.91 16.57 13.19
N LEU A 73 1.95 15.31 13.62
CA LEU A 73 0.84 14.66 14.32
C LEU A 73 0.57 15.32 15.68
N ARG A 74 1.60 15.70 16.44
CA ARG A 74 1.43 16.46 17.69
C ARG A 74 0.71 17.78 17.46
N GLU A 75 1.09 18.51 16.42
CA GLU A 75 0.41 19.77 16.08
C GLU A 75 -1.06 19.56 15.73
N ILE A 76 -1.37 18.53 14.92
CA ILE A 76 -2.73 18.25 14.47
C ILE A 76 -3.61 17.77 15.62
N LEU A 77 -3.14 16.77 16.37
CA LEU A 77 -3.90 16.08 17.42
C LEU A 77 -3.96 16.86 18.73
N SER A 78 -3.13 17.90 18.92
CA SER A 78 -3.20 18.80 20.08
C SER A 78 -4.56 19.49 20.26
N LYS A 79 -5.38 19.55 19.21
CA LYS A 79 -6.68 20.23 19.18
C LYS A 79 -7.86 19.35 19.64
N GLY A 80 -7.60 18.12 20.07
CA GLY A 80 -8.63 17.17 20.52
C GLY A 80 -9.15 16.28 19.39
N GLU A 81 -10.44 15.96 19.42
CA GLU A 81 -11.10 15.10 18.43
C GLU A 81 -11.20 15.80 17.07
N LEU A 82 -10.77 15.13 16.00
CA LEU A 82 -10.88 15.59 14.61
C LEU A 82 -11.62 14.55 13.77
N SER A 83 -12.37 15.00 12.77
CA SER A 83 -12.88 14.06 11.77
C SER A 83 -11.73 13.41 11.02
N TYR A 84 -11.90 12.17 10.59
CA TYR A 84 -10.87 11.45 9.84
C TYR A 84 -10.48 12.22 8.56
N GLU A 85 -11.45 12.75 7.82
CA GLU A 85 -11.20 13.55 6.62
C GLU A 85 -10.36 14.81 6.92
N GLU A 86 -10.71 15.57 7.97
CA GLU A 86 -9.98 16.78 8.36
C GLU A 86 -8.56 16.44 8.84
N PHE A 87 -8.40 15.31 9.53
CA PHE A 87 -7.10 14.81 9.95
C PHE A 87 -6.20 14.46 8.75
N ILE A 88 -6.71 13.67 7.80
CA ILE A 88 -5.96 13.28 6.61
C ILE A 88 -5.56 14.51 5.79
N GLU A 89 -6.48 15.46 5.58
CA GLU A 89 -6.20 16.70 4.88
C GLU A 89 -5.07 17.50 5.55
N LYS A 90 -5.14 17.70 6.88
CA LYS A 90 -4.11 18.44 7.62
C LYS A 90 -2.77 17.73 7.63
N PHE A 91 -2.78 16.41 7.71
CA PHE A 91 -1.56 15.61 7.70
C PHE A 91 -0.86 15.69 6.34
N LEU A 92 -1.57 15.36 5.26
CA LEU A 92 -1.00 15.32 3.90
C LEU A 92 -0.54 16.71 3.44
N SER A 93 -1.30 17.76 3.76
CA SER A 93 -0.91 19.14 3.41
C SER A 93 0.37 19.61 4.12
N LYS A 94 0.69 19.08 5.31
CA LYS A 94 1.93 19.39 6.05
C LYS A 94 3.09 18.47 5.67
N GLU A 95 2.83 17.21 5.41
CA GLU A 95 3.86 16.21 5.11
C GLU A 95 4.38 16.33 3.67
N ASP A 96 3.49 16.48 2.68
CA ASP A 96 3.86 16.65 1.27
C ASP A 96 2.75 17.35 0.49
N SER A 97 2.72 18.69 0.58
CA SER A 97 1.68 19.51 -0.07
C SER A 97 1.62 19.31 -1.57
N ARG A 98 2.75 19.10 -2.25
CA ARG A 98 2.80 18.87 -3.69
C ARG A 98 2.04 17.59 -4.05
N ARG A 99 2.36 16.48 -3.39
CA ARG A 99 1.68 15.20 -3.64
C ARG A 99 0.22 15.24 -3.24
N TYR A 100 -0.12 15.96 -2.17
CA TYR A 100 -1.50 16.13 -1.77
C TYR A 100 -2.34 16.88 -2.83
N GLU A 101 -1.81 17.96 -3.41
CA GLU A 101 -2.48 18.67 -4.51
C GLU A 101 -2.63 17.78 -5.76
N SER A 102 -1.58 17.02 -6.09
CA SER A 102 -1.61 16.03 -7.19
C SER A 102 -2.71 14.98 -6.97
N PHE A 103 -2.82 14.45 -5.74
CA PHE A 103 -3.84 13.50 -5.32
C PHE A 103 -5.25 14.10 -5.38
N LYS A 104 -5.45 15.35 -4.94
CA LYS A 104 -6.74 16.07 -5.04
C LYS A 104 -7.18 16.24 -6.48
N LYS A 105 -6.28 16.65 -7.38
CA LYS A 105 -6.57 16.78 -8.82
C LYS A 105 -7.09 15.45 -9.39
N LEU A 106 -6.42 14.35 -9.08
CA LEU A 106 -6.82 13.02 -9.54
C LEU A 106 -8.20 12.60 -9.01
N LEU A 107 -8.49 12.86 -7.73
CA LEU A 107 -9.82 12.61 -7.14
C LEU A 107 -10.94 13.43 -7.80
N ASN A 108 -10.64 14.65 -8.24
CA ASN A 108 -11.58 15.54 -8.93
C ASN A 108 -11.71 15.22 -10.44
N GLY A 109 -11.01 14.19 -10.94
CA GLY A 109 -11.03 13.82 -12.36
C GLY A 109 -10.20 14.73 -13.26
N GLU A 110 -9.24 15.47 -12.69
CA GLU A 110 -8.29 16.30 -13.44
C GLU A 110 -7.04 15.47 -13.80
N PHE A 111 -7.01 14.96 -15.03
CA PHE A 111 -5.95 14.10 -15.55
C PHE A 111 -5.02 14.88 -16.49
N GLU A 112 -3.94 15.45 -15.94
CA GLU A 112 -2.93 16.18 -16.72
C GLU A 112 -1.74 15.27 -17.09
N ASP A 113 -1.15 14.61 -16.10
CA ASP A 113 -0.05 13.65 -16.26
C ASP A 113 -0.38 12.37 -15.50
N LEU A 114 -1.06 11.46 -16.18
CA LEU A 114 -1.57 10.22 -15.58
C LEU A 114 -0.46 9.37 -14.95
N ALA A 115 0.75 9.36 -15.50
CA ALA A 115 1.84 8.55 -14.97
C ALA A 115 2.33 9.10 -13.63
N ASP A 116 2.67 10.39 -13.60
CA ASP A 116 3.14 11.08 -12.38
C ASP A 116 2.04 11.11 -11.31
N GLN A 117 0.79 11.39 -11.70
CA GLN A 117 -0.35 11.42 -10.77
C GLN A 117 -0.67 10.02 -10.19
N THR A 118 -0.49 8.94 -10.97
CA THR A 118 -0.66 7.56 -10.47
C THR A 118 0.45 7.20 -9.49
N GLU A 119 1.69 7.58 -9.78
CA GLU A 119 2.81 7.35 -8.87
C GLU A 119 2.61 8.11 -7.54
N ASP A 120 2.18 9.37 -7.60
CA ASP A 120 1.86 10.16 -6.42
C ASP A 120 0.71 9.54 -5.62
N MET A 121 -0.33 9.04 -6.29
CA MET A 121 -1.44 8.34 -5.63
C MET A 121 -0.96 7.08 -4.89
N LEU A 122 -0.10 6.28 -5.50
CA LEU A 122 0.48 5.09 -4.85
C LEU A 122 1.30 5.48 -3.62
N LYS A 123 2.10 6.55 -3.70
CA LYS A 123 2.89 7.04 -2.56
C LYS A 123 2.02 7.58 -1.45
N VAL A 124 0.96 8.32 -1.76
CA VAL A 124 -0.02 8.81 -0.77
C VAL A 124 -0.72 7.63 -0.11
N LYS A 125 -1.17 6.64 -0.88
CA LYS A 125 -1.81 5.44 -0.34
C LYS A 125 -0.89 4.70 0.64
N LEU A 126 0.36 4.43 0.25
CA LEU A 126 1.34 3.78 1.12
C LEU A 126 1.61 4.58 2.40
N LEU A 127 1.68 5.91 2.29
CA LEU A 127 1.83 6.79 3.45
C LEU A 127 0.61 6.73 4.39
N LEU A 128 -0.59 6.65 3.84
CA LEU A 128 -1.82 6.49 4.61
C LEU A 128 -1.89 5.12 5.31
N ASP A 129 -1.53 4.05 4.60
CA ASP A 129 -1.44 2.71 5.18
C ASP A 129 -0.42 2.67 6.34
N GLU A 130 0.76 3.30 6.16
CA GLU A 130 1.77 3.48 7.22
C GLU A 130 1.22 4.28 8.41
N LEU A 131 0.47 5.35 8.14
CA LEU A 131 -0.12 6.22 9.15
C LEU A 131 -1.21 5.52 9.97
N GLU A 132 -2.13 4.81 9.31
CA GLU A 132 -3.16 4.03 9.98
C GLU A 132 -2.56 2.94 10.86
N TYR A 133 -1.54 2.25 10.34
CA TYR A 133 -0.81 1.26 11.13
C TYR A 133 -0.19 1.89 12.38
N PHE A 134 0.46 3.05 12.23
CA PHE A 134 1.02 3.81 13.36
C PHE A 134 -0.05 4.21 14.39
N LEU A 135 -1.18 4.75 13.95
CA LEU A 135 -2.28 5.15 14.83
C LEU A 135 -2.83 3.94 15.60
N HIS A 136 -3.04 2.82 14.93
CA HIS A 136 -3.46 1.57 15.57
C HIS A 136 -2.42 1.05 16.59
N GLN A 137 -1.13 1.04 16.23
CA GLN A 137 -0.06 0.62 17.13
C GLN A 137 -0.02 1.47 18.42
N ASN A 138 -0.29 2.76 18.29
CA ASN A 138 -0.32 3.69 19.42
C ASN A 138 -1.72 3.85 20.05
N ARG A 139 -2.63 2.91 19.79
CA ARG A 139 -3.96 2.81 20.43
C ARG A 139 -4.90 3.99 20.19
N PHE A 140 -4.80 4.62 19.03
CA PHE A 140 -5.85 5.52 18.57
C PHE A 140 -7.09 4.74 18.15
N GLU A 141 -8.25 5.25 18.50
CA GLU A 141 -9.53 4.82 17.93
C GLU A 141 -9.75 5.56 16.60
N ILE A 142 -9.89 4.80 15.51
CA ILE A 142 -10.09 5.32 14.16
C ILE A 142 -11.50 4.96 13.71
N GLY A 143 -12.34 5.97 13.53
CA GLY A 143 -13.68 5.86 12.94
C GLY A 143 -13.99 7.10 12.11
N GLU A 144 -15.20 7.64 12.17
CA GLU A 144 -15.49 8.98 11.60
C GLU A 144 -14.67 10.09 12.26
N ILE A 145 -14.24 9.85 13.50
CA ILE A 145 -13.41 10.72 14.32
C ILE A 145 -12.19 9.93 14.77
N ILE A 146 -11.05 10.62 14.88
CA ILE A 146 -9.83 10.06 15.46
C ILE A 146 -9.72 10.50 16.92
N ARG A 147 -9.58 9.52 17.83
CA ARG A 147 -9.45 9.74 19.27
C ARG A 147 -8.24 9.02 19.82
N GLY A 148 -7.49 9.67 20.68
CA GLY A 148 -6.34 9.10 21.34
C GLY A 148 -5.36 10.17 21.78
N GLU A 149 -4.35 9.75 22.54
CA GLU A 149 -3.29 10.61 23.00
C GLU A 149 -1.96 10.09 22.46
N LEU A 150 -1.19 10.97 21.83
CA LEU A 150 0.10 10.59 21.26
C LEU A 150 1.14 10.50 22.39
N PRO A 151 1.68 9.31 22.69
CA PRO A 151 2.66 9.15 23.76
C PRO A 151 3.93 9.97 23.49
N GLU A 152 4.69 10.29 24.55
CA GLU A 152 5.96 11.03 24.42
C GLU A 152 6.97 10.30 23.52
N ASP A 153 7.04 8.98 23.64
CA ASP A 153 7.90 8.10 22.84
C ASP A 153 7.05 7.02 22.16
N PRO A 154 6.47 7.31 20.99
CA PRO A 154 5.55 6.41 20.30
C PRO A 154 6.27 5.22 19.68
N GLU A 155 5.51 4.14 19.48
CA GLU A 155 5.97 2.97 18.76
C GLU A 155 5.78 3.22 17.25
N ILE A 156 6.84 3.00 16.47
CA ILE A 156 6.79 3.07 15.01
C ILE A 156 7.19 1.73 14.42
N SER A 157 6.76 1.49 13.19
CA SER A 157 7.21 0.35 12.39
C SER A 157 7.81 0.81 11.09
N ILE A 158 8.97 0.24 10.77
CA ILE A 158 9.72 0.54 9.55
C ILE A 158 9.70 -0.72 8.70
N PHE A 159 9.09 -0.58 7.52
CA PHE A 159 9.03 -1.63 6.49
C PHE A 159 10.17 -1.43 5.50
N SER A 160 10.82 -2.53 5.10
CA SER A 160 11.87 -2.58 4.08
C SER A 160 11.71 -3.83 3.22
N ASP A 161 12.11 -3.74 1.96
CA ASP A 161 12.20 -4.88 1.05
C ASP A 161 13.45 -5.73 1.32
N THR A 162 14.38 -5.22 2.14
CA THR A 162 15.64 -5.90 2.47
C THR A 162 15.69 -6.32 3.96
N PRO A 163 16.44 -7.38 4.29
CA PRO A 163 16.56 -7.83 5.67
C PRO A 163 17.09 -6.74 6.61
N ILE A 164 16.30 -6.44 7.65
CA ILE A 164 16.70 -5.53 8.73
C ILE A 164 17.22 -6.35 9.91
N GLU A 165 18.39 -6.00 10.46
CA GLU A 165 18.89 -6.60 11.70
C GLU A 165 17.87 -6.39 12.84
N GLY A 166 17.48 -7.47 13.54
CA GLY A 166 16.44 -7.40 14.58
C GLY A 166 15.01 -7.28 14.05
N GLY A 167 14.82 -7.17 12.73
CA GLY A 167 13.51 -7.17 12.09
C GLY A 167 12.91 -8.57 11.92
N LYS A 168 11.60 -8.62 11.75
CA LYS A 168 10.83 -9.81 11.42
C LYS A 168 10.53 -9.83 9.91
N LYS A 169 10.59 -11.00 9.31
CA LYS A 169 10.11 -11.22 7.95
C LYS A 169 8.60 -11.41 7.97
N ILE A 170 7.90 -10.61 7.19
CA ILE A 170 6.49 -10.74 6.85
C ILE A 170 6.42 -11.33 5.44
N VAL A 171 5.46 -12.24 5.25
CA VAL A 171 5.11 -12.74 3.93
C VAL A 171 3.69 -12.30 3.66
N LEU A 172 3.53 -11.43 2.66
CA LEU A 172 2.24 -11.03 2.11
C LEU A 172 1.91 -12.00 0.99
N ILE A 173 0.69 -12.53 0.99
CA ILE A 173 0.18 -13.41 -0.05
C ILE A 173 -1.09 -12.77 -0.58
N ASP A 174 -1.03 -12.29 -1.81
CA ASP A 174 -2.17 -11.73 -2.51
C ASP A 174 -2.79 -12.80 -3.40
N TYR A 175 -4.12 -12.91 -3.34
CA TYR A 175 -4.89 -13.84 -4.15
C TYR A 175 -5.76 -13.03 -5.10
N PHE A 176 -5.70 -13.37 -6.39
CA PHE A 176 -6.50 -12.69 -7.39
C PHE A 176 -7.10 -13.70 -8.38
N PRO A 177 -8.37 -13.50 -8.78
CA PRO A 177 -9.02 -14.36 -9.74
C PRO A 177 -8.47 -14.09 -11.14
N VAL A 178 -8.06 -15.14 -11.83
CA VAL A 178 -7.68 -15.07 -13.25
C VAL A 178 -8.40 -16.16 -14.04
N PHE A 179 -8.47 -15.95 -15.35
CA PHE A 179 -8.97 -16.96 -16.28
C PHE A 179 -7.78 -17.57 -17.03
N GLU A 180 -7.72 -18.89 -17.07
CA GLU A 180 -6.75 -19.65 -17.86
C GLU A 180 -7.40 -20.12 -19.17
N LEU A 181 -6.69 -19.91 -20.28
CA LEU A 181 -7.03 -20.51 -21.57
C LEU A 181 -6.20 -21.78 -21.79
N LEU A 182 -6.91 -22.90 -21.89
CA LEU A 182 -6.37 -24.23 -22.07
C LEU A 182 -6.69 -24.73 -23.48
N VAL A 183 -5.75 -25.41 -24.13
CA VAL A 183 -5.94 -26.04 -25.45
C VAL A 183 -5.60 -27.51 -25.42
N ASP A 184 -6.45 -28.34 -26.01
CA ASP A 184 -6.21 -29.78 -26.14
C ASP A 184 -5.24 -30.05 -27.28
N THR A 185 -4.09 -30.63 -26.92
CA THR A 185 -3.03 -31.09 -27.84
C THR A 185 -3.14 -32.58 -28.15
#